data_AF-A0A8S3RTG1-F1
#
_entry.id   AF-A0A8S3RTG1-F1
#
_cell.length_a   1.000
_cell.length_b   1.000
_cell.length_c   1.000
_cell.angle_alpha   90.00
_cell.angle_beta   90.00
_cell.angle_gamma   90.00
#
_symmetry.space_group_name_H-M   'P 1'
#
loop_
_entity.id
_entity.type
_entity.pdbx_description
1 polymer ?
#
loop_
_entity_poly.entity_id
_entity_poly.type
_entity_poly.pdbx_seq_one_letter_code
_entity_poly.pdbx_strand_id
1 'polypeptide(L)'
;MLARKQYDVLSVQEEKFKLEVEKIKLENEKLKLEIRRLNQWEIQEVKVKVMLLITRMKSFGLTRNPFSDINDDDLVEIVMKIKQNHLNDGEALMDGYLKARTPPIKIKRWRLRAAVHFKNRAWVQARRTVTIKRRHYSVPGPQYLWHIDGNHKLIKWKMVIHGGNMNFDIKRVSMYV
;
A
#
# COMPACT_ATOMS: atom_id res chain seq x y z
N MET A 1 16.32 -69.03 7.71
CA MET A 1 16.96 -67.85 8.35
C MET A 1 17.15 -66.66 7.39
N LEU A 2 17.36 -66.87 6.08
CA LEU A 2 17.62 -65.79 5.11
C LEU A 2 16.45 -64.81 4.91
N ALA A 3 15.20 -65.29 4.88
CA ALA A 3 14.03 -64.42 4.66
C ALA A 3 13.84 -63.37 5.78
N ARG A 4 13.94 -63.76 7.06
CA ARG A 4 13.80 -62.82 8.20
C ARG A 4 14.82 -61.68 8.16
N LYS A 5 16.08 -62.00 7.81
CA LYS A 5 17.16 -61.00 7.69
C LYS A 5 16.88 -59.99 6.58
N GLN A 6 16.19 -60.40 5.52
CA GLN A 6 15.85 -59.54 4.39
C GLN A 6 14.63 -58.66 4.67
N TYR A 7 13.65 -59.16 5.44
CA TYR A 7 12.54 -58.36 5.96
C TYR A 7 13.02 -57.27 6.94
N ASP A 8 13.93 -57.59 7.87
CA ASP A 8 14.47 -56.60 8.83
C ASP A 8 15.27 -55.48 8.14
N VAL A 9 15.99 -55.79 7.06
CA VAL A 9 16.73 -54.77 6.29
C VAL A 9 15.79 -53.86 5.51
N LEU A 10 14.73 -54.42 4.92
CA LEU A 10 13.71 -53.66 4.20
C LEU A 10 12.89 -52.76 5.14
N SER A 11 12.52 -53.23 6.34
CA SER A 11 11.78 -52.42 7.32
C SER A 11 12.61 -51.24 7.85
N VAL A 12 13.91 -51.48 8.10
CA VAL A 12 14.84 -50.41 8.50
C VAL A 12 15.05 -49.40 7.38
N GLN A 13 15.11 -49.83 6.12
CA GLN A 13 15.18 -48.93 4.97
C GLN A 13 13.90 -48.08 4.79
N GLU A 14 12.72 -48.67 5.02
CA GLU A 14 11.45 -47.94 4.99
C GLU A 14 11.35 -46.90 6.10
N GLU A 15 11.77 -47.21 7.33
CA GLU A 15 11.80 -46.24 8.42
C GLU A 15 12.78 -45.10 8.15
N LYS A 16 13.97 -45.43 7.61
CA LYS A 16 14.95 -44.41 7.22
C LYS A 16 14.39 -43.48 6.15
N PHE A 17 13.70 -44.02 5.15
CA PHE A 17 13.05 -43.24 4.10
C PHE A 17 11.93 -42.34 4.64
N LYS A 18 11.10 -42.85 5.57
CA LYS A 18 10.05 -42.04 6.23
C LYS A 18 10.65 -40.88 7.02
N LEU A 19 11.71 -41.14 7.79
CA LEU A 19 12.44 -40.10 8.55
C LEU A 19 13.05 -39.05 7.61
N GLU A 20 13.62 -39.46 6.47
CA GLU A 20 14.16 -38.56 5.45
C GLU A 20 13.07 -37.64 4.87
N VAL A 21 11.90 -38.22 4.52
CA VAL A 21 10.74 -37.47 4.00
C VAL A 21 10.20 -36.48 5.03
N GLU A 22 10.17 -36.86 6.31
CA GLU A 22 9.70 -36.00 7.39
C GLU A 22 10.66 -34.84 7.66
N LYS A 23 11.98 -35.10 7.59
CA LYS A 23 13.02 -34.06 7.62
C LYS A 23 12.84 -33.04 6.50
N ILE A 24 12.63 -33.52 5.28
CA ILE A 24 12.38 -32.67 4.09
C ILE A 24 11.10 -31.86 4.26
N LYS A 25 10.03 -32.43 4.83
CA LYS A 25 8.80 -31.68 5.13
C LYS A 25 9.04 -30.56 6.14
N LEU A 26 9.75 -30.83 7.22
CA LEU A 26 10.08 -29.85 8.25
C LEU A 26 10.97 -28.72 7.70
N GLU A 27 11.94 -29.06 6.86
CA GLU A 27 12.82 -28.09 6.21
C GLU A 27 12.06 -27.22 5.21
N ASN A 28 11.13 -27.81 4.45
CA ASN A 28 10.21 -27.06 3.60
C ASN A 28 9.30 -26.13 4.41
N GLU A 29 8.77 -26.55 5.56
CA GLU A 29 7.99 -25.67 6.46
C GLU A 29 8.81 -24.47 6.94
N LYS A 30 10.08 -24.68 7.33
CA LYS A 30 10.99 -23.59 7.70
C LYS A 30 11.26 -22.64 6.53
N LEU A 31 11.55 -23.16 5.35
CA LEU A 31 11.77 -22.36 4.14
C LEU A 31 10.52 -21.56 3.75
N LYS A 32 9.32 -22.12 3.95
CA LYS A 32 8.06 -21.39 3.71
C LYS A 32 7.92 -20.19 4.65
N LEU A 33 8.30 -20.32 5.92
CA LEU A 33 8.28 -19.23 6.89
C LEU A 33 9.31 -18.15 6.54
N GLU A 34 10.52 -18.55 6.13
CA GLU A 34 11.57 -17.63 5.73
C GLU A 34 11.18 -16.86 4.46
N ILE A 35 10.64 -17.55 3.44
CA ILE A 35 10.12 -16.91 2.21
C ILE A 35 8.96 -15.96 2.51
N ARG A 36 8.12 -16.27 3.51
CA ARG A 36 7.03 -15.39 3.95
C ARG A 36 7.55 -14.12 4.63
N ARG A 37 8.71 -14.20 5.28
CA ARG A 37 9.41 -13.07 5.91
C ARG A 37 10.12 -12.19 4.89
N LEU A 38 10.59 -12.76 3.78
CA LEU A 38 11.26 -12.02 2.72
C LEU A 38 10.33 -10.95 2.14
N ASN A 39 10.79 -9.71 2.23
CA ASN A 39 10.07 -8.56 1.73
C ASN A 39 10.26 -8.41 0.22
N GLN A 40 9.38 -7.61 -0.39
CA GLN A 40 9.36 -7.40 -1.85
C GLN A 40 10.69 -6.87 -2.44
N TRP A 41 11.54 -6.23 -1.64
CA TRP A 41 12.86 -5.68 -2.02
C TRP A 41 13.92 -6.78 -2.13
N GLU A 42 13.94 -7.73 -1.20
CA GLU A 42 14.86 -8.89 -1.24
C GLU A 42 14.52 -9.82 -2.42
N ILE A 43 13.23 -9.91 -2.77
CA ILE A 43 12.77 -10.61 -3.98
C ILE A 43 13.19 -9.87 -5.26
N GLN A 44 13.36 -8.54 -5.22
CA GLN A 44 13.85 -7.78 -6.38
C GLN A 44 15.35 -7.95 -6.61
N GLU A 45 16.14 -8.26 -5.58
CA GLU A 45 17.55 -8.63 -5.75
C GLU A 45 17.71 -9.96 -6.50
N VAL A 46 16.77 -10.88 -6.29
CA VAL A 46 16.71 -12.14 -7.04
C VAL A 46 16.14 -11.84 -8.44
N LYS A 47 16.95 -11.97 -9.50
CA LYS A 47 16.55 -11.79 -10.92
C LYS A 47 15.56 -12.85 -11.42
N VAL A 48 14.39 -12.97 -10.80
CA VAL A 48 13.33 -13.90 -11.19
C VAL A 48 12.08 -13.12 -11.53
N LYS A 49 11.41 -13.52 -12.63
CA LYS A 49 10.16 -12.90 -13.06
C LYS A 49 9.10 -13.08 -11.98
N VAL A 50 8.53 -11.97 -11.46
CA VAL A 50 7.56 -11.96 -10.36
C VAL A 50 6.38 -12.92 -10.58
N MET A 51 5.89 -13.03 -11.82
CA MET A 51 4.80 -13.97 -12.16
C MET A 51 5.20 -15.43 -11.99
N LEU A 52 6.46 -15.79 -12.28
CA LEU A 52 6.96 -17.15 -12.09
C LEU A 52 6.95 -17.52 -10.59
N LEU A 53 7.45 -16.61 -9.75
CA LEU A 53 7.42 -16.74 -8.30
C LEU A 53 6.00 -16.91 -7.77
N ILE A 54 5.06 -16.06 -8.21
CA ILE A 54 3.65 -16.14 -7.78
C ILE A 54 3.01 -17.49 -8.17
N THR A 55 3.22 -17.95 -9.40
CA THR A 55 2.70 -19.25 -9.87
C THR A 55 3.30 -20.41 -9.07
N ARG A 56 4.61 -20.36 -8.80
CA ARG A 56 5.31 -21.39 -8.04
C ARG A 56 4.85 -21.42 -6.58
N MET A 57 4.69 -20.26 -5.95
CA MET A 57 4.11 -20.14 -4.61
C MET A 57 2.73 -20.79 -4.53
N LYS A 58 1.86 -20.54 -5.51
CA LYS A 58 0.53 -21.18 -5.58
C LYS A 58 0.62 -22.70 -5.68
N SER A 59 1.52 -23.25 -6.50
CA SER A 59 1.71 -24.71 -6.59
C SER A 59 2.15 -25.34 -5.27
N PHE A 60 2.80 -24.57 -4.39
CA PHE A 60 3.20 -25.01 -3.05
C PHE A 60 2.20 -24.62 -1.94
N GLY A 61 1.00 -24.12 -2.30
CA GLY A 61 -0.01 -23.69 -1.33
C GLY A 61 0.35 -22.42 -0.54
N LEU A 62 1.33 -21.65 -1.01
CA LEU A 62 1.80 -20.45 -0.33
C LEU A 62 0.97 -19.23 -0.74
N THR A 63 0.32 -18.62 0.24
CA THR A 63 -0.37 -17.33 0.07
C THR A 63 0.54 -16.19 0.47
N ARG A 64 0.73 -15.24 -0.45
CA ARG A 64 1.47 -14.00 -0.16
C ARG A 64 0.60 -13.07 0.67
N ASN A 65 1.04 -12.72 1.88
CA ASN A 65 0.50 -11.58 2.61
C ASN A 65 1.36 -10.34 2.30
N PRO A 66 0.86 -9.34 1.54
CA PRO A 66 1.63 -8.14 1.24
C PRO A 66 1.63 -7.13 2.39
N PHE A 67 0.87 -7.38 3.46
CA PHE A 67 0.72 -6.47 4.58
C PHE A 67 1.71 -6.79 5.71
N SER A 68 2.24 -5.74 6.31
CA SER A 68 3.11 -5.80 7.49
C SER A 68 2.29 -6.21 8.72
N ASP A 69 2.92 -6.99 9.60
CA ASP A 69 2.37 -7.34 10.90
C ASP A 69 2.72 -6.24 11.90
N ILE A 70 1.81 -5.29 12.07
CA ILE A 70 1.96 -4.15 12.99
C ILE A 70 0.72 -4.07 13.89
N ASN A 71 0.90 -3.73 15.15
CA ASN A 71 -0.22 -3.50 16.06
C ASN A 71 -0.94 -2.18 15.72
N ASP A 72 -2.22 -2.07 16.07
CA ASP A 72 -3.00 -0.85 15.83
C ASP A 72 -2.50 0.33 16.68
N ASP A 73 -2.00 0.09 17.90
CA ASP A 73 -1.46 1.13 18.77
C ASP A 73 -0.17 1.76 18.20
N ASP A 74 0.78 0.91 17.76
CA ASP A 74 2.02 1.34 17.11
C ASP A 74 1.71 2.12 15.82
N LEU A 75 0.71 1.66 15.07
CA LEU A 75 0.25 2.35 13.86
C LEU A 75 -0.28 3.74 14.19
N VAL A 76 -1.09 3.89 15.24
CA VAL A 76 -1.61 5.19 15.68
C VAL A 76 -0.47 6.12 16.11
N GLU A 77 0.52 5.62 16.84
CA GLU A 77 1.68 6.42 17.24
C GLU A 77 2.48 6.93 16.03
N ILE A 78 2.75 6.06 15.06
CA ILE A 78 3.45 6.42 13.82
C ILE A 78 2.66 7.49 13.05
N VAL A 79 1.35 7.29 12.89
CA VAL A 79 0.48 8.24 12.20
C VAL A 79 0.49 9.59 12.91
N MET A 80 0.44 9.61 14.25
CA MET A 80 0.48 10.85 15.03
C MET A 80 1.82 11.59 14.85
N LYS A 81 2.95 10.88 14.85
CA LYS A 81 4.27 11.47 14.60
C LYS A 81 4.37 12.10 13.20
N ILE A 82 3.80 11.44 12.19
CA ILE A 82 3.77 12.00 10.82
C ILE A 82 2.85 13.24 10.78
N LYS A 83 1.68 13.18 11.45
CA LYS A 83 0.70 14.27 11.51
C LYS A 83 1.25 15.54 12.14
N GLN A 84 2.16 15.42 13.12
CA GLN A 84 2.82 16.57 13.75
C GLN A 84 3.61 17.40 12.73
N ASN A 85 4.29 16.76 11.78
CA ASN A 85 5.03 17.44 10.71
C ASN A 85 4.13 17.81 9.51
N HIS A 86 3.04 17.06 9.31
CA HIS A 86 2.17 17.16 8.14
C HIS A 86 0.68 17.20 8.53
N LEU A 87 0.25 18.35 9.06
CA LEU A 87 -1.08 18.53 9.66
C LEU A 87 -2.24 18.31 8.67
N ASN A 88 -2.06 18.74 7.43
CA ASN A 88 -3.09 18.79 6.39
C ASN A 88 -3.10 17.55 5.49
N ASP A 89 -2.17 16.63 5.69
CA ASP A 89 -1.99 15.51 4.79
C ASP A 89 -3.11 14.47 4.97
N GLY A 90 -3.66 14.07 3.82
CA GLY A 90 -4.75 13.12 3.72
C GLY A 90 -4.28 11.66 3.73
N GLU A 91 -5.25 10.75 3.65
CA GLU A 91 -5.05 9.29 3.67
C GLU A 91 -4.04 8.81 2.61
N ALA A 92 -4.06 9.38 1.40
CA ALA A 92 -3.17 8.96 0.31
C ALA A 92 -1.70 9.31 0.56
N LEU A 93 -1.43 10.50 1.11
CA LEU A 93 -0.09 10.91 1.50
C LEU A 93 0.42 10.09 2.70
N MET A 94 -0.45 9.85 3.67
CA MET A 94 -0.14 8.98 4.83
C MET A 94 0.24 7.56 4.39
N ASP A 95 -0.48 6.97 3.45
CA ASP A 95 -0.13 5.68 2.84
C ASP A 95 1.22 5.73 2.12
N GLY A 96 1.51 6.84 1.43
CA GLY A 96 2.82 7.12 0.83
C GLY A 96 3.95 7.15 1.86
N TYR A 97 3.79 7.88 2.96
CA TYR A 97 4.80 7.97 4.02
C TYR A 97 5.10 6.62 4.66
N LEU A 98 4.08 5.80 4.90
CA LEU A 98 4.27 4.45 5.45
C LEU A 98 5.04 3.55 4.48
N LYS A 99 4.77 3.65 3.17
CA LYS A 99 5.48 2.90 2.12
C LYS A 99 6.89 3.41 1.83
N ALA A 100 7.19 4.66 2.16
CA ALA A 100 8.51 5.25 1.94
C ALA A 100 9.50 4.95 3.07
N ARG A 101 9.04 4.40 4.20
CA ARG A 101 9.89 3.97 5.31
C ARG A 101 10.73 2.75 4.95
N THR A 102 11.79 2.53 5.73
CA THR A 102 12.66 1.35 5.63
C THR A 102 12.75 0.69 7.01
N PRO A 103 12.15 -0.52 7.21
CA PRO A 103 11.35 -1.26 6.25
C PRO A 103 9.98 -0.59 5.99
N PRO A 104 9.42 -0.77 4.79
CA PRO A 104 8.17 -0.16 4.39
C PRO A 104 6.96 -0.87 4.98
N ILE A 105 6.04 -0.05 5.48
CA ILE A 105 4.86 -0.50 6.20
C ILE A 105 3.70 -0.54 5.21
N LYS A 106 3.22 -1.74 4.91
CA LYS A 106 2.06 -1.96 4.04
C LYS A 106 0.88 -2.37 4.91
N ILE A 107 -0.18 -1.58 4.92
CA ILE A 107 -1.37 -1.86 5.70
C ILE A 107 -2.63 -1.82 4.84
N LYS A 108 -3.69 -2.45 5.34
CA LYS A 108 -5.01 -2.38 4.70
C LYS A 108 -5.54 -0.96 4.82
N ARG A 109 -6.18 -0.46 3.76
CA ARG A 109 -6.70 0.91 3.69
C ARG A 109 -7.63 1.26 4.86
N TRP A 110 -8.49 0.32 5.27
CA TRP A 110 -9.40 0.53 6.39
C TRP A 110 -8.68 0.73 7.73
N ARG A 111 -7.53 0.06 7.97
CA ARG A 111 -6.72 0.22 9.18
C ARG A 111 -6.07 1.60 9.23
N LEU A 112 -5.50 2.04 8.10
CA LEU A 112 -4.95 3.39 7.98
C LEU A 112 -6.02 4.45 8.27
N ARG A 113 -7.21 4.28 7.68
CA ARG A 113 -8.33 5.18 7.90
C ARG A 113 -8.74 5.19 9.38
N ALA A 114 -8.86 4.03 10.02
CA ALA A 114 -9.17 3.96 11.45
C ALA A 114 -8.13 4.73 12.29
N ALA A 115 -6.84 4.50 12.06
CA ALA A 115 -5.76 5.18 12.77
C ALA A 115 -5.75 6.71 12.57
N VAL A 116 -5.95 7.18 11.33
CA VAL A 116 -6.06 8.62 11.01
C VAL A 116 -7.30 9.23 11.67
N HIS A 117 -8.39 8.47 11.76
CA HIS A 117 -9.67 8.94 12.32
C HIS A 117 -9.80 8.78 13.84
N PHE A 118 -8.91 8.03 14.51
CA PHE A 118 -9.00 7.72 15.93
C PHE A 118 -8.92 8.98 16.83
N LYS A 119 -8.06 9.95 16.50
CA LYS A 119 -7.89 11.23 17.24
C LYS A 119 -8.43 12.46 16.51
N ASN A 120 -9.39 12.28 15.60
CA ASN A 120 -9.65 13.22 14.49
C ASN A 120 -10.38 14.53 14.84
N ARG A 121 -10.94 14.72 16.05
CA ARG A 121 -11.75 15.93 16.34
C ARG A 121 -10.95 17.23 16.19
N ALA A 122 -9.76 17.29 16.76
CA ALA A 122 -8.90 18.49 16.66
C ALA A 122 -8.36 18.69 15.24
N TRP A 123 -7.94 17.62 14.56
CA TRP A 123 -7.32 17.69 13.23
C TRP A 123 -8.32 17.99 12.12
N VAL A 124 -9.56 17.48 12.20
CA VAL A 124 -10.64 17.87 11.29
C VAL A 124 -10.95 19.34 11.46
N GLN A 125 -10.98 19.82 12.70
CA GLN A 125 -11.25 21.23 12.97
C GLN A 125 -10.14 22.13 12.42
N ALA A 126 -8.87 21.76 12.62
CA ALA A 126 -7.72 22.49 12.06
C ALA A 126 -7.76 22.58 10.52
N ARG A 127 -8.22 21.53 9.82
CA ARG A 127 -8.44 21.58 8.37
C ARG A 127 -9.61 22.49 7.99
N ARG A 128 -10.68 22.51 8.78
CA ARG A 128 -11.86 23.36 8.54
C ARG A 128 -11.59 24.85 8.78
N THR A 129 -10.63 25.19 9.63
CA THR A 129 -10.28 26.59 9.90
C THR A 129 -9.50 27.24 8.75
N VAL A 130 -8.87 26.46 7.87
CA VAL A 130 -8.20 26.99 6.67
C VAL A 130 -9.23 27.23 5.59
N THR A 131 -9.83 28.42 5.60
CA THR A 131 -10.73 28.86 4.53
C THR A 131 -9.89 29.23 3.30
N ILE A 132 -10.15 28.59 2.16
CA ILE A 132 -9.58 29.01 0.88
C ILE A 132 -10.04 30.46 0.62
N LYS A 133 -9.09 31.40 0.57
CA LYS A 133 -9.37 32.80 0.25
C LYS A 133 -9.73 32.90 -1.24
N ARG A 134 -11.02 33.03 -1.52
CA ARG A 134 -11.52 33.29 -2.87
C ARG A 134 -11.18 34.71 -3.28
N ARG A 135 -10.67 34.89 -4.50
CA ARG A 135 -10.32 36.20 -5.06
C ARG A 135 -11.52 36.74 -5.84
N HIS A 136 -11.82 38.01 -5.61
CA HIS A 136 -12.76 38.76 -6.45
C HIS A 136 -11.95 39.57 -7.46
N TYR A 137 -12.26 39.38 -8.74
CA TYR A 137 -11.65 40.14 -9.81
C TYR A 137 -12.67 41.16 -10.36
N SER A 138 -12.21 42.39 -10.52
CA SER A 138 -12.91 43.45 -11.24
C SER A 138 -12.13 43.71 -12.51
N VAL A 139 -12.74 43.44 -13.65
CA VAL A 139 -12.11 43.64 -14.96
C VAL A 139 -12.82 44.75 -15.74
N PRO A 140 -12.09 45.53 -16.55
CA PRO A 140 -12.64 46.70 -17.24
C PRO A 140 -13.56 46.37 -18.42
N GLY A 141 -13.59 45.11 -18.89
CA GLY A 141 -14.42 44.69 -20.02
C GLY A 141 -14.51 43.18 -20.20
N PRO A 142 -15.37 42.70 -21.12
CA PRO A 142 -15.43 41.29 -21.51
C PRO A 142 -14.09 40.80 -22.07
N GLN A 143 -13.77 39.51 -21.90
CA GLN A 143 -12.52 38.85 -22.32
C GLN A 143 -11.22 39.25 -21.58
N TYR A 144 -11.28 40.17 -20.61
CA TYR A 144 -10.09 40.55 -19.81
C TYR A 144 -9.68 39.50 -18.77
N LEU A 145 -10.55 38.54 -18.47
CA LEU A 145 -10.24 37.41 -17.58
C LEU A 145 -10.72 36.12 -18.23
N TRP A 146 -9.79 35.17 -18.32
CA TRP A 146 -10.04 33.82 -18.80
C TRP A 146 -10.02 32.87 -17.61
N HIS A 147 -11.11 32.12 -17.44
CA HIS A 147 -11.15 31.01 -16.51
C HIS A 147 -10.78 29.74 -17.25
N ILE A 148 -9.65 29.14 -16.91
CA ILE A 148 -9.21 27.86 -17.45
C ILE A 148 -9.26 26.86 -16.30
N ASP A 149 -10.11 25.84 -16.44
CA ASP A 149 -10.23 24.76 -15.47
C ASP A 149 -9.88 23.40 -16.10
N GLY A 150 -9.31 22.52 -15.28
CA GLY A 150 -8.91 21.18 -15.65
C GLY A 150 -9.91 20.15 -15.14
N ASN A 151 -10.43 19.29 -16.02
CA ASN A 151 -11.17 18.10 -15.63
C ASN A 151 -10.23 16.89 -15.56
N HIS A 152 -9.89 16.50 -14.33
CA HIS A 152 -8.98 15.39 -14.04
C HIS A 152 -9.69 14.02 -13.88
N LYS A 153 -11.00 13.92 -14.15
CA LYS A 153 -11.74 12.64 -14.01
C LYS A 153 -11.17 11.52 -14.88
N LEU A 154 -10.54 11.87 -16.01
CA LEU A 154 -9.95 10.92 -16.95
C LEU A 154 -8.46 10.62 -16.71
N ILE A 155 -7.88 11.08 -15.59
CA ILE A 155 -6.43 10.95 -15.32
C ILE A 155 -5.94 9.49 -15.30
N LYS A 156 -6.82 8.52 -15.00
CA LYS A 156 -6.51 7.08 -15.04
C LYS A 156 -6.15 6.61 -16.46
N TRP A 157 -6.69 7.25 -17.49
CA TRP A 157 -6.36 7.00 -18.90
C TRP A 157 -5.28 7.95 -19.43
N LYS A 158 -4.60 8.69 -18.55
CA LYS A 158 -3.58 9.70 -18.90
C LYS A 158 -4.14 10.85 -19.76
N MET A 159 -5.44 11.13 -19.65
CA MET A 159 -6.09 12.24 -20.33
C MET A 159 -6.53 13.30 -19.31
N VAL A 160 -6.33 14.58 -19.66
CA VAL A 160 -6.84 15.73 -18.89
C VAL A 160 -7.51 16.67 -19.89
N ILE A 161 -8.76 17.02 -19.64
CA ILE A 161 -9.52 17.95 -20.49
C ILE A 161 -9.44 19.32 -19.85
N HIS A 162 -8.99 20.33 -20.58
CA HIS A 162 -8.98 21.71 -20.11
C HIS A 162 -10.09 22.49 -20.82
N GLY A 163 -10.93 23.16 -20.06
CA GLY A 163 -11.98 24.04 -20.55
C GLY A 163 -11.65 25.49 -20.24
N GLY A 164 -11.68 26.35 -21.25
CA GLY A 164 -11.46 27.79 -21.11
C GLY A 164 -12.76 28.54 -21.39
N ASN A 165 -13.26 29.30 -20.41
CA ASN A 165 -14.43 30.17 -20.58
C ASN A 165 -14.01 31.63 -20.39
N MET A 166 -14.52 32.49 -21.28
CA MET A 166 -14.37 33.94 -21.16
C MET A 166 -15.51 34.52 -20.34
N ASN A 167 -15.21 35.50 -19.50
CA ASN A 167 -16.25 36.26 -18.82
C ASN A 167 -16.86 37.29 -19.79
N PHE A 168 -18.20 37.31 -19.88
CA PHE A 168 -18.95 38.22 -20.77
C PHE A 168 -19.44 39.49 -20.07
N ASP A 169 -19.51 39.52 -18.73
CA ASP A 169 -20.07 40.65 -17.97
C ASP A 169 -19.01 41.50 -17.24
N ILE A 170 -19.24 42.82 -17.18
CA ILE A 170 -18.41 43.84 -16.48
C ILE A 170 -18.58 43.77 -14.94
N LYS A 171 -19.37 42.83 -14.41
CA LYS A 171 -19.70 42.80 -12.98
C LYS A 171 -18.99 41.64 -12.28
N ARG A 172 -18.17 42.05 -11.29
CA ARG A 172 -17.55 41.25 -10.21
C ARG A 172 -17.80 39.74 -10.32
N VAL A 173 -16.80 39.01 -10.82
CA VAL A 173 -16.84 37.55 -10.87
C VAL A 173 -16.19 36.99 -9.60
N SER A 174 -16.89 36.10 -8.91
CA SER A 174 -16.31 35.28 -7.83
C SER A 174 -15.76 34.02 -8.47
N MET A 175 -14.45 33.83 -8.44
CA MET A 175 -13.79 32.67 -9.02
C MET A 175 -13.69 31.56 -7.97
N TYR A 176 -14.16 30.36 -8.31
CA TYR A 176 -13.87 29.15 -7.56
C TYR A 176 -12.48 28.69 -7.99
N VAL A 177 -11.47 28.98 -7.17
CA VAL A 177 -10.15 28.33 -7.23
C VAL A 177 -10.06 27.39 -6.04
#